data_AF-A0A1P8WCE7-F1
#
_entry.id   AF-A0A1P8WCE7-F1
#
_cell.length_a   1.000
_cell.length_b   1.000
_cell.length_c   1.000
_cell.angle_alpha   90.00
_cell.angle_beta   90.00
_cell.angle_gamma   90.00
#
_symmetry.space_group_name_H-M   'P 1'
#
loop_
_entity.id
_entity.type
_entity.pdbx_description
1 polymer ?
#
loop_
_entity_poly.entity_id
_entity_poly.type
_entity_poly.pdbx_seq_one_letter_code
_entity_poly.pdbx_strand_id
1 'polypeptide(L)'
;MTESTAAGVHEDFSNGRFLPTTALQTLLDVLAEDGRTVIGPTIQQQAIVYDEVTSIDDLPRGWTDVQGPGTYRLQRRDDDAYFGYVVGPHSWKQFLFPPAATVATADKVYGRWQMDAPQESPPRYAFLGVRACELAAIDVQDGVFLNGPYVDPMYQKRRETAFIVAVNCTQAASTCFCTSMNTGPKCRTGFDLCLTEITDGFVVAAGSDSGMQILNQLETQPLVEHHSKAANAACQNAVDQITKSLDTTDIRNLLLGNLQHDQWDEVAKRCLSCTNCTMVCPTCFCSTVKEVPDMSGEHVERERQWDSCFNIDFSYMNGGVVRNGIASRYRQWLTHKLASWHDQFGQSGCVGCGRCITWCPPGIDLTEEVAAIRSSPSDITAAGQTTVAENTE
;
A
#
# COMPACT_ATOMS: atom_id res chain seq x y z
N MET A 1 16.83 -30.50 -6.60
CA MET A 1 17.15 -30.21 -8.01
C MET A 1 15.86 -30.21 -8.80
N THR A 2 15.28 -29.02 -8.91
CA THR A 2 14.28 -28.61 -9.90
C THR A 2 14.33 -27.09 -9.84
N GLU A 3 15.25 -26.53 -10.62
CA GLU A 3 15.38 -25.09 -10.84
C GLU A 3 14.07 -24.59 -11.48
N SER A 4 13.31 -23.81 -10.72
CA SER A 4 12.26 -22.97 -11.29
C SER A 4 12.98 -21.79 -11.94
N THR A 5 13.09 -21.88 -13.26
CA THR A 5 13.64 -20.85 -14.13
C THR A 5 12.86 -19.56 -13.96
N ALA A 6 13.59 -18.49 -13.65
CA ALA A 6 13.14 -17.11 -13.74
C ALA A 6 12.55 -16.87 -15.14
N ALA A 7 11.22 -16.81 -15.22
CA ALA A 7 10.53 -16.34 -16.41
C ALA A 7 10.88 -14.85 -16.59
N GLY A 8 11.45 -14.54 -17.75
CA GLY A 8 12.07 -13.27 -18.07
C GLY A 8 11.14 -12.07 -17.96
N VAL A 9 11.69 -10.98 -17.43
CA VAL A 9 11.13 -9.62 -17.47
C VAL A 9 11.34 -9.08 -18.89
N HIS A 10 10.54 -9.53 -19.85
CA HIS A 10 10.51 -8.98 -21.21
C HIS A 10 9.10 -9.14 -21.79
N GLU A 11 8.21 -8.22 -21.44
CA GLU A 11 7.13 -7.83 -22.36
C GLU A 11 7.05 -6.30 -22.36
N ASP A 12 7.66 -5.72 -23.40
CA ASP A 12 7.25 -4.41 -23.89
C ASP A 12 5.77 -4.55 -24.27
N PHE A 13 4.92 -3.68 -23.71
CA PHE A 13 3.53 -3.61 -24.09
C PHE A 13 3.43 -3.41 -25.61
N SER A 14 3.11 -4.47 -26.33
CA SER A 14 3.03 -4.49 -27.80
C SER A 14 1.96 -3.53 -28.36
N ASN A 15 1.07 -3.07 -27.48
CA ASN A 15 0.02 -2.09 -27.74
C ASN A 15 0.38 -0.65 -27.30
N GLY A 16 1.64 -0.37 -26.98
CA GLY A 16 2.08 0.94 -26.50
C GLY A 16 1.80 2.07 -27.50
N ARG A 17 1.31 3.19 -26.99
CA ARG A 17 1.05 4.42 -27.75
C ARG A 17 1.66 5.63 -27.06
N PHE A 18 1.89 6.70 -27.81
CA PHE A 18 2.22 8.01 -27.26
C PHE A 18 0.93 8.81 -27.04
N LEU A 19 0.75 9.32 -25.82
CA LEU A 19 -0.33 10.22 -25.44
C LEU A 19 0.27 11.61 -25.19
N PRO A 20 0.03 12.60 -26.06
CA PRO A 20 0.50 13.97 -25.82
C PRO A 20 -0.06 14.52 -24.51
N THR A 21 0.68 15.41 -23.84
CA THR A 21 0.22 16.05 -22.59
C THR A 21 -1.16 16.71 -22.74
N THR A 22 -1.46 17.28 -23.91
CA THR A 22 -2.76 17.91 -24.20
C THR A 22 -3.94 16.94 -24.16
N ALA A 23 -3.71 15.64 -24.35
CA ALA A 23 -4.73 14.61 -24.33
C ALA A 23 -4.96 14.01 -22.92
N LEU A 24 -4.20 14.46 -21.90
CA LEU A 24 -4.41 13.99 -20.52
C LEU A 24 -5.77 14.43 -19.98
N GLN A 25 -6.25 15.64 -20.30
CA GLN A 25 -7.59 16.09 -19.91
C GLN A 25 -8.66 15.19 -20.54
N THR A 26 -8.51 14.83 -21.82
CA THR A 26 -9.42 13.90 -22.50
C THR A 26 -9.48 12.53 -21.82
N LEU A 27 -8.37 12.04 -21.24
CA LEU A 27 -8.41 10.81 -20.43
C LEU A 27 -9.32 10.98 -19.20
N LEU A 28 -9.23 12.11 -18.49
CA LEU A 28 -10.12 12.38 -17.34
C LEU A 28 -11.58 12.46 -17.79
N ASP A 29 -11.85 13.19 -18.87
CA ASP A 29 -13.19 13.40 -19.40
C ASP A 29 -13.82 12.07 -19.83
N VAL A 30 -13.10 11.23 -20.58
CA VAL A 30 -13.58 9.91 -21.02
C VAL A 30 -13.85 8.97 -19.83
N LEU A 31 -13.03 9.01 -18.78
CA LEU A 31 -13.28 8.22 -17.57
C LEU A 31 -14.54 8.71 -16.82
N ALA A 32 -14.73 10.03 -16.75
CA ALA A 32 -15.92 10.62 -16.15
C ALA A 32 -17.19 10.31 -16.96
N GLU A 33 -17.13 10.37 -18.30
CA GLU A 33 -18.20 10.00 -19.22
C GLU A 33 -18.56 8.50 -19.14
N ASP A 34 -17.61 7.61 -18.82
CA ASP A 34 -17.88 6.20 -18.46
C ASP A 34 -18.57 6.03 -17.10
N GLY A 35 -18.92 7.14 -16.42
CA GLY A 35 -19.63 7.16 -15.15
C GLY A 35 -18.73 6.87 -13.96
N ARG A 36 -17.44 7.24 -14.04
CA ARG A 36 -16.48 7.03 -12.96
C ARG A 36 -16.13 8.33 -12.26
N THR A 37 -15.96 8.24 -10.94
CA THR A 37 -15.32 9.30 -10.16
C THR A 37 -13.81 9.13 -10.28
N VAL A 38 -13.14 10.08 -10.91
CA VAL A 38 -11.68 10.04 -11.06
C VAL A 38 -11.04 10.54 -9.78
N ILE A 39 -10.24 9.69 -9.14
CA ILE A 39 -9.44 10.03 -7.98
C ILE A 39 -7.98 10.05 -8.40
N GLY A 40 -7.30 11.17 -8.20
CA GLY A 40 -5.91 11.36 -8.58
C GLY A 40 -5.12 12.11 -7.51
N PRO A 41 -3.81 12.32 -7.74
CA PRO A 41 -3.01 13.12 -6.82
C PRO A 41 -3.43 14.59 -6.86
N THR A 42 -3.55 15.20 -5.69
CA THR A 42 -3.80 16.64 -5.51
C THR A 42 -2.93 17.17 -4.37
N ILE A 43 -2.79 18.50 -4.25
CA ILE A 43 -2.03 19.11 -3.15
C ILE A 43 -2.99 19.60 -2.06
N GLN A 44 -2.85 19.06 -0.86
CA GLN A 44 -3.56 19.52 0.33
C GLN A 44 -2.65 19.54 1.53
N GLN A 45 -2.76 20.59 2.36
CA GLN A 45 -2.03 20.70 3.63
C GLN A 45 -0.51 20.41 3.51
N GLN A 46 0.14 20.93 2.45
CA GLN A 46 1.57 20.72 2.18
C GLN A 46 1.96 19.24 1.93
N ALA A 47 1.01 18.42 1.46
CA ALA A 47 1.26 17.06 1.01
C ALA A 47 0.55 16.76 -0.32
N ILE A 48 1.12 15.84 -1.10
CA ILE A 48 0.41 15.24 -2.23
C ILE A 48 -0.46 14.11 -1.65
N VAL A 49 -1.77 14.25 -1.77
CA VAL A 49 -2.80 13.31 -1.30
C VAL A 49 -3.62 12.81 -2.49
N TYR A 50 -4.55 11.88 -2.27
CA TYR A 50 -5.47 11.41 -3.30
C TYR A 50 -6.86 11.98 -3.04
N ASP A 51 -7.42 12.67 -4.02
CA ASP A 51 -8.76 13.27 -3.98
C ASP A 51 -9.39 13.25 -5.39
N GLU A 52 -10.65 13.67 -5.48
CA GLU A 52 -11.35 13.80 -6.76
C GLU A 52 -10.64 14.82 -7.68
N VAL A 53 -10.48 14.42 -8.94
CA VAL A 53 -9.81 15.20 -9.99
C VAL A 53 -10.77 15.35 -11.15
N THR A 54 -11.03 16.59 -11.55
CA THR A 54 -11.90 16.92 -12.69
C THR A 54 -11.13 17.61 -13.81
N SER A 55 -9.99 18.20 -13.48
CA SER A 55 -9.10 18.86 -14.43
C SER A 55 -7.64 18.46 -14.22
N ILE A 56 -6.85 18.48 -15.29
CA ILE A 56 -5.39 18.34 -15.20
C ILE A 56 -4.74 19.42 -14.33
N ASP A 57 -5.41 20.55 -14.10
CA ASP A 57 -4.95 21.62 -13.20
C ASP A 57 -5.10 21.25 -11.70
N ASP A 58 -5.89 20.22 -11.37
CA ASP A 58 -6.01 19.70 -10.00
C ASP A 58 -4.77 18.86 -9.61
N LEU A 59 -4.04 18.35 -10.60
CA LEU A 59 -2.85 17.52 -10.43
C LEU A 59 -1.65 18.34 -9.90
N PRO A 60 -0.69 17.74 -9.20
CA PRO A 60 0.46 18.44 -8.60
C PRO A 60 1.53 18.82 -9.64
N ARG A 61 1.13 19.45 -10.74
CA ARG A 61 2.00 19.84 -11.85
C ARG A 61 3.16 20.73 -11.36
N GLY A 62 4.38 20.31 -11.68
CA GLY A 62 5.60 21.02 -11.30
C GLY A 62 5.90 21.00 -9.80
N TRP A 63 5.32 20.05 -9.07
CA TRP A 63 5.63 19.77 -7.67
C TRP A 63 6.24 18.38 -7.51
N THR A 64 7.13 18.28 -6.53
CA THR A 64 7.70 17.01 -6.08
C THR A 64 7.62 16.92 -4.56
N ASP A 65 7.98 15.76 -4.04
CA ASP A 65 8.14 15.52 -2.62
C ASP A 65 9.57 15.10 -2.28
N VAL A 66 10.06 15.61 -1.15
CA VAL A 66 11.32 15.21 -0.54
C VAL A 66 10.98 14.46 0.74
N GLN A 67 11.33 13.18 0.79
CA GLN A 67 11.07 12.32 1.93
C GLN A 67 12.37 11.80 2.55
N GLY A 68 12.35 11.69 3.88
CA GLY A 68 13.33 11.00 4.71
C GLY A 68 12.68 10.46 5.98
N PRO A 69 13.40 9.76 6.86
CA PRO A 69 12.85 9.28 8.12
C PRO A 69 12.21 10.42 8.92
N GLY A 70 10.91 10.31 9.19
CA GLY A 70 10.12 11.32 9.90
C GLY A 70 9.96 12.68 9.21
N THR A 71 10.28 12.79 7.91
CA THR A 71 10.24 14.06 7.19
C THR A 71 9.59 13.92 5.81
N TYR A 72 8.68 14.85 5.51
CA TYR A 72 8.04 15.00 4.21
C TYR A 72 7.93 16.50 3.91
N ARG A 73 8.33 16.94 2.71
CA ARG A 73 8.14 18.33 2.26
C ARG A 73 7.86 18.37 0.76
N LEU A 74 6.99 19.29 0.36
CA LEU A 74 6.84 19.62 -1.05
C LEU A 74 7.93 20.57 -1.51
N GLN A 75 8.34 20.39 -2.75
CA GLN A 75 9.30 21.26 -3.42
C GLN A 75 8.83 21.54 -4.86
N ARG A 76 9.06 22.76 -5.33
CA ARG A 76 8.85 23.12 -6.74
C ARG A 76 9.92 22.45 -7.60
N ARG A 77 9.48 21.93 -8.75
CA ARG A 77 10.35 21.36 -9.78
C ARG A 77 10.77 22.45 -10.77
N ASP A 78 11.83 22.17 -11.50
CA ASP A 78 12.29 22.99 -12.64
C ASP A 78 11.60 22.58 -13.96
N ASP A 79 10.70 21.61 -13.90
CA ASP A 79 9.85 21.13 -14.99
C ASP A 79 8.37 21.13 -14.57
N ASP A 80 7.50 20.79 -15.52
CA ASP A 80 6.05 20.75 -15.35
C ASP A 80 5.50 19.33 -15.20
N ALA A 81 6.28 18.38 -14.66
CA ALA A 81 5.82 17.00 -14.50
C ALA A 81 4.55 16.91 -13.60
N TYR A 82 3.56 16.14 -14.03
CA TYR A 82 2.31 15.85 -13.31
C TYR A 82 2.50 14.77 -12.25
N PHE A 83 3.35 13.78 -12.53
CA PHE A 83 3.59 12.63 -11.64
C PHE A 83 5.04 12.58 -11.15
N GLY A 84 5.74 13.72 -11.17
CA GLY A 84 7.11 13.92 -10.67
C GLY A 84 7.26 13.86 -9.14
N TYR A 85 6.55 12.95 -8.49
CA TYR A 85 6.47 12.74 -7.05
C TYR A 85 6.43 11.22 -6.77
N VAL A 86 6.62 10.79 -5.52
CA VAL A 86 6.69 9.36 -5.18
C VAL A 86 5.34 8.86 -4.65
N VAL A 87 5.11 8.93 -3.34
CA VAL A 87 3.88 8.51 -2.67
C VAL A 87 3.57 9.40 -1.47
N GLY A 88 2.29 9.73 -1.28
CA GLY A 88 1.82 10.55 -0.17
C GLY A 88 1.57 9.80 1.15
N PRO A 89 1.01 10.48 2.17
CA PRO A 89 0.59 9.85 3.43
C PRO A 89 -0.58 8.87 3.23
N HIS A 90 -1.45 9.16 2.28
CA HIS A 90 -2.62 8.34 1.99
C HIS A 90 -2.28 7.24 0.97
N SER A 91 -3.11 6.21 0.94
CA SER A 91 -3.04 5.14 -0.07
C SER A 91 -4.44 4.80 -0.58
N TRP A 92 -4.51 4.12 -1.71
CA TRP A 92 -5.78 3.68 -2.34
C TRP A 92 -6.65 2.81 -1.44
N LYS A 93 -6.06 2.25 -0.36
CA LYS A 93 -6.77 1.58 0.73
C LYS A 93 -7.96 2.39 1.24
N GLN A 94 -7.87 3.72 1.36
CA GLN A 94 -8.98 4.53 1.88
C GLN A 94 -10.24 4.54 1.00
N PHE A 95 -10.13 4.16 -0.28
CA PHE A 95 -11.27 4.08 -1.20
C PHE A 95 -11.82 2.66 -1.33
N LEU A 96 -10.93 1.66 -1.29
CA LEU A 96 -11.28 0.24 -1.38
C LEU A 96 -11.71 -0.36 -0.03
N PHE A 97 -11.09 0.08 1.06
CA PHE A 97 -11.37 -0.30 2.44
C PHE A 97 -11.45 0.98 3.31
N PRO A 98 -12.57 1.72 3.29
CA PRO A 98 -12.66 3.04 3.90
C PRO A 98 -12.33 3.08 5.40
N PRO A 99 -11.83 4.23 5.91
CA PRO A 99 -11.49 4.39 7.33
C PRO A 99 -12.66 4.15 8.28
N ALA A 100 -13.89 4.42 7.84
CA ALA A 100 -15.13 4.07 8.50
C ALA A 100 -16.14 3.55 7.46
N ALA A 101 -16.89 2.51 7.80
CA ALA A 101 -17.91 1.94 6.94
C ALA A 101 -19.00 1.26 7.77
N THR A 102 -20.26 1.58 7.51
CA THR A 102 -21.39 0.87 8.12
C THR A 102 -21.49 -0.51 7.50
N VAL A 103 -21.43 -1.57 8.33
CA VAL A 103 -21.45 -2.98 7.90
C VAL A 103 -22.80 -3.66 8.14
N ALA A 104 -23.61 -3.12 9.05
CA ALA A 104 -24.98 -3.56 9.32
C ALA A 104 -25.75 -2.43 10.01
N THR A 105 -27.06 -2.39 9.81
CA THR A 105 -27.98 -1.54 10.56
C THR A 105 -28.93 -2.40 11.37
N ALA A 106 -29.44 -1.86 12.46
CA ALA A 106 -30.49 -2.50 13.25
C ALA A 106 -31.56 -1.48 13.65
N ASP A 107 -32.79 -1.76 13.25
CA ASP A 107 -33.97 -0.92 13.53
C ASP A 107 -34.90 -1.63 14.50
N LYS A 108 -35.50 -0.85 15.41
CA LYS A 108 -36.44 -1.36 16.40
C LYS A 108 -37.86 -1.29 15.86
N VAL A 109 -38.34 -2.41 15.34
CA VAL A 109 -39.68 -2.53 14.74
C VAL A 109 -40.58 -3.35 15.68
N TYR A 110 -41.68 -2.77 16.16
CA TYR A 110 -42.62 -3.38 17.12
C TYR A 110 -41.94 -3.97 18.38
N GLY A 111 -40.92 -3.26 18.90
CA GLY A 111 -40.19 -3.66 20.09
C GLY A 111 -39.16 -4.79 19.87
N ARG A 112 -38.91 -5.19 18.63
CA ARG A 112 -37.88 -6.17 18.25
C ARG A 112 -36.84 -5.53 17.34
N TRP A 113 -35.59 -5.98 17.45
CA TRP A 113 -34.52 -5.55 16.54
C TRP A 113 -34.62 -6.33 15.23
N GLN A 114 -34.69 -5.61 14.12
CA GLN A 114 -34.53 -6.11 12.77
C GLN A 114 -33.16 -5.67 12.26
N MET A 115 -32.38 -6.61 11.74
CA MET A 115 -31.05 -6.33 11.19
C MET A 115 -31.11 -6.32 9.67
N ASP A 116 -30.47 -5.31 9.07
CA ASP A 116 -30.42 -5.14 7.62
C ASP A 116 -28.97 -4.91 7.16
N ALA A 117 -28.71 -5.32 5.92
CA ALA A 117 -27.45 -5.00 5.26
C ALA A 117 -27.48 -3.55 4.77
N PRO A 118 -26.36 -2.81 4.87
CA PRO A 118 -26.27 -1.43 4.43
C PRO A 118 -26.59 -1.34 2.93
N GLN A 119 -27.46 -0.39 2.57
CA GLN A 119 -27.90 -0.16 1.18
C GLN A 119 -26.96 0.78 0.41
N GLU A 120 -25.64 0.69 0.63
CA GLU A 120 -24.70 1.57 -0.06
C GLU A 120 -24.27 1.02 -1.42
N SER A 121 -24.31 1.88 -2.43
CA SER A 121 -23.61 1.67 -3.69
C SER A 121 -22.40 2.58 -3.74
N PRO A 122 -21.17 2.04 -3.60
CA PRO A 122 -19.97 2.86 -3.72
C PRO A 122 -19.88 3.47 -5.12
N PRO A 123 -19.26 4.66 -5.27
CA PRO A 123 -18.92 5.19 -6.57
C PRO A 123 -18.07 4.20 -7.37
N ARG A 124 -18.23 4.20 -8.70
CA ARG A 124 -17.29 3.52 -9.60
C ARG A 124 -16.05 4.39 -9.69
N TYR A 125 -14.93 3.95 -9.13
CA TYR A 125 -13.72 4.77 -9.13
C TYR A 125 -12.89 4.58 -10.39
N ALA A 126 -12.19 5.63 -10.81
CA ALA A 126 -11.01 5.55 -11.66
C ALA A 126 -9.80 6.11 -10.87
N PHE A 127 -8.85 5.25 -10.51
CA PHE A 127 -7.66 5.65 -9.76
C PHE A 127 -6.54 6.06 -10.71
N LEU A 128 -6.16 7.33 -10.68
CA LEU A 128 -5.13 7.94 -11.51
C LEU A 128 -3.82 8.12 -10.74
N GLY A 129 -2.72 7.59 -11.25
CA GLY A 129 -1.41 7.75 -10.62
C GLY A 129 -1.03 6.62 -9.66
N VAL A 130 -1.64 5.44 -9.78
CA VAL A 130 -1.33 4.29 -8.93
C VAL A 130 0.10 3.82 -9.19
N ARG A 131 0.95 3.76 -8.15
CA ARG A 131 2.34 3.31 -8.29
C ARG A 131 2.45 1.78 -8.26
N ALA A 132 3.54 1.24 -8.81
CA ALA A 132 3.79 -0.21 -8.80
C ALA A 132 3.70 -0.84 -7.40
N CYS A 133 4.30 -0.21 -6.39
CA CYS A 133 4.24 -0.71 -5.01
C CYS A 133 2.84 -0.62 -4.40
N GLU A 134 1.98 0.24 -4.93
CA GLU A 134 0.58 0.35 -4.51
C GLU A 134 -0.30 -0.68 -5.22
N LEU A 135 -0.03 -1.02 -6.49
CA LEU A 135 -0.64 -2.16 -7.16
C LEU A 135 -0.36 -3.45 -6.40
N ALA A 136 0.90 -3.66 -6.00
CA ALA A 136 1.27 -4.79 -5.14
C ALA A 136 0.55 -4.74 -3.79
N ALA A 137 0.28 -3.54 -3.25
CA ALA A 137 -0.45 -3.43 -2.00
C ALA A 137 -1.94 -3.74 -2.15
N ILE A 138 -2.55 -3.39 -3.29
CA ILE A 138 -3.91 -3.79 -3.64
C ILE A 138 -4.00 -5.31 -3.76
N ASP A 139 -3.04 -5.95 -4.45
CA ASP A 139 -2.98 -7.42 -4.54
C ASP A 139 -2.84 -8.10 -3.16
N VAL A 140 -2.03 -7.52 -2.27
CA VAL A 140 -1.94 -7.95 -0.87
C VAL A 140 -3.29 -7.83 -0.15
N GLN A 141 -4.05 -6.75 -0.35
CA GLN A 141 -5.40 -6.57 0.22
C GLN A 141 -6.43 -7.52 -0.41
N ASP A 142 -6.34 -7.80 -1.72
CA ASP A 142 -7.17 -8.79 -2.42
C ASP A 142 -6.97 -10.18 -1.78
N GLY A 143 -5.74 -10.52 -1.38
CA GLY A 143 -5.42 -11.71 -0.59
C GLY A 143 -6.20 -11.84 0.73
N VAL A 144 -6.40 -10.72 1.44
CA VAL A 144 -7.11 -10.67 2.72
C VAL A 144 -8.63 -10.69 2.54
N PHE A 145 -9.14 -9.89 1.60
CA PHE A 145 -10.56 -9.57 1.50
C PHE A 145 -11.32 -10.37 0.45
N LEU A 146 -10.64 -10.97 -0.53
CA LEU A 146 -11.27 -11.70 -1.64
C LEU A 146 -10.86 -13.17 -1.68
N ASN A 147 -9.57 -13.46 -1.45
CA ASN A 147 -9.01 -14.79 -1.68
C ASN A 147 -8.99 -15.68 -0.43
N GLY A 148 -9.50 -15.16 0.70
CA GLY A 148 -9.63 -15.90 1.95
C GLY A 148 -10.88 -16.80 2.00
N PRO A 149 -11.12 -17.50 3.14
CA PRO A 149 -12.31 -18.33 3.32
C PRO A 149 -13.62 -17.52 3.38
N TYR A 150 -13.53 -16.21 3.61
CA TYR A 150 -14.65 -15.29 3.62
C TYR A 150 -14.31 -14.08 2.74
N VAL A 151 -15.26 -13.69 1.90
CA VAL A 151 -15.15 -12.51 1.04
C VAL A 151 -15.77 -11.32 1.76
N ASP A 152 -15.09 -10.18 1.76
CA ASP A 152 -15.65 -8.91 2.19
C ASP A 152 -16.48 -8.30 1.04
N PRO A 153 -17.83 -8.23 1.18
CA PRO A 153 -18.69 -7.80 0.08
C PRO A 153 -18.52 -6.32 -0.26
N MET A 154 -18.11 -5.48 0.71
CA MET A 154 -17.92 -4.05 0.47
C MET A 154 -16.64 -3.79 -0.32
N TYR A 155 -15.55 -4.46 0.07
CA TYR A 155 -14.28 -4.41 -0.65
C TYR A 155 -14.43 -4.98 -2.06
N GLN A 156 -15.10 -6.14 -2.20
CA GLN A 156 -15.36 -6.77 -3.50
C GLN A 156 -16.07 -5.81 -4.45
N LYS A 157 -17.19 -5.22 -4.04
CA LYS A 157 -17.98 -4.30 -4.88
C LYS A 157 -17.15 -3.08 -5.34
N ARG A 158 -16.30 -2.54 -4.45
CA ARG A 158 -15.38 -1.43 -4.77
C ARG A 158 -14.28 -1.87 -5.72
N ARG A 159 -13.69 -3.04 -5.50
CA ARG A 159 -12.56 -3.59 -6.25
C ARG A 159 -12.94 -4.01 -7.67
N GLU A 160 -14.10 -4.62 -7.86
CA GLU A 160 -14.63 -5.07 -9.16
C GLU A 160 -15.00 -3.90 -10.09
N THR A 161 -15.38 -2.76 -9.51
CA THR A 161 -15.81 -1.58 -10.27
C THR A 161 -14.72 -0.55 -10.45
N ALA A 162 -13.57 -0.70 -9.77
CA ALA A 162 -12.42 0.20 -9.90
C ALA A 162 -11.73 0.04 -11.25
N PHE A 163 -11.42 1.18 -11.88
CA PHE A 163 -10.53 1.27 -13.04
C PHE A 163 -9.20 1.85 -12.59
N ILE A 164 -8.08 1.25 -12.99
CA ILE A 164 -6.75 1.58 -12.48
C ILE A 164 -5.88 2.13 -13.62
N VAL A 165 -5.53 3.41 -13.51
CA VAL A 165 -4.52 4.09 -14.32
C VAL A 165 -3.24 4.18 -13.51
N ALA A 166 -2.35 3.20 -13.73
CA ALA A 166 -1.05 3.14 -13.10
C ALA A 166 -0.06 4.10 -13.76
N VAL A 167 0.89 4.60 -12.97
CA VAL A 167 1.99 5.46 -13.47
C VAL A 167 3.31 4.94 -12.93
N ASN A 168 4.21 4.55 -13.82
CA ASN A 168 5.57 4.14 -13.47
C ASN A 168 6.29 5.27 -12.72
N CYS A 169 7.01 4.93 -11.65
CA CYS A 169 7.84 5.92 -11.00
C CYS A 169 9.02 6.29 -11.92
N THR A 170 9.27 7.58 -12.07
CA THR A 170 10.43 8.15 -12.79
C THR A 170 11.50 8.68 -11.83
N GLN A 171 11.21 8.66 -10.53
CA GLN A 171 12.08 9.01 -9.43
C GLN A 171 11.73 8.20 -8.18
N ALA A 172 12.61 8.21 -7.18
CA ALA A 172 12.41 7.54 -5.90
C ALA A 172 12.79 8.45 -4.73
N ALA A 173 12.17 8.19 -3.57
CA ALA A 173 12.53 8.85 -2.32
C ALA A 173 13.65 8.08 -1.60
N SER A 174 14.35 8.74 -0.69
CA SER A 174 15.40 8.10 0.13
C SER A 174 14.90 6.93 1.00
N THR A 175 13.58 6.88 1.24
CA THR A 175 12.89 5.85 2.03
C THR A 175 12.38 4.68 1.19
N CYS A 176 12.47 4.72 -0.14
CA CYS A 176 12.01 3.65 -1.02
C CYS A 176 12.96 2.45 -0.99
N PHE A 177 12.41 1.23 -0.93
CA PHE A 177 13.14 -0.03 -1.04
C PHE A 177 12.29 -1.11 -1.76
N CYS A 178 11.38 -0.69 -2.65
CA CYS A 178 10.48 -1.60 -3.38
C CYS A 178 11.20 -2.59 -4.31
N THR A 179 12.44 -2.29 -4.70
CA THR A 179 13.32 -3.23 -5.41
C THR A 179 13.66 -4.45 -4.55
N SER A 180 13.94 -4.27 -3.26
CA SER A 180 14.16 -5.38 -2.31
C SER A 180 12.92 -6.25 -2.11
N MET A 181 11.73 -5.67 -2.32
CA MET A 181 10.45 -6.39 -2.21
C MET A 181 9.95 -6.94 -3.55
N ASN A 182 10.64 -6.65 -4.67
CA ASN A 182 10.21 -6.99 -6.03
C ASN A 182 8.82 -6.44 -6.42
N THR A 183 8.44 -5.28 -5.89
CA THR A 183 7.10 -4.66 -6.06
C THR A 183 7.11 -3.36 -6.88
N GLY A 184 8.25 -3.01 -7.48
CA GLY A 184 8.39 -1.78 -8.27
C GLY A 184 9.86 -1.51 -8.60
N PRO A 185 10.19 -0.33 -9.15
CA PRO A 185 9.32 0.84 -9.40
C PRO A 185 8.44 0.78 -10.67
N LYS A 186 8.69 -0.18 -11.57
CA LYS A 186 7.92 -0.37 -12.82
C LYS A 186 6.68 -1.24 -12.58
N CYS A 187 5.53 -0.80 -13.07
CA CYS A 187 4.26 -1.54 -13.03
C CYS A 187 4.32 -2.72 -13.99
N ARG A 188 3.84 -3.89 -13.55
CA ARG A 188 3.87 -5.13 -14.35
C ARG A 188 2.47 -5.61 -14.69
N THR A 189 1.60 -5.70 -13.68
CA THR A 189 0.22 -6.21 -13.80
C THR A 189 -0.71 -5.47 -12.84
N GLY A 190 -2.02 -5.74 -12.91
CA GLY A 190 -3.00 -5.23 -11.95
C GLY A 190 -3.57 -3.84 -12.28
N PHE A 191 -3.43 -3.38 -13.52
CA PHE A 191 -3.94 -2.09 -14.00
C PHE A 191 -4.69 -2.23 -15.32
N ASP A 192 -5.52 -1.23 -15.63
CA ASP A 192 -6.21 -1.10 -16.91
C ASP A 192 -5.36 -0.30 -17.91
N LEU A 193 -4.76 0.80 -17.44
CA LEU A 193 -3.79 1.60 -18.20
C LEU A 193 -2.50 1.75 -17.40
N CYS A 194 -1.36 1.77 -18.07
CA CYS A 194 -0.06 2.09 -17.48
C CYS A 194 0.61 3.20 -18.26
N LEU A 195 0.95 4.29 -17.59
CA LEU A 195 1.59 5.48 -18.16
C LEU A 195 3.03 5.58 -17.67
N THR A 196 3.90 6.09 -18.53
CA THR A 196 5.23 6.58 -18.16
C THR A 196 5.35 8.01 -18.66
N GLU A 197 5.50 8.95 -17.73
CA GLU A 197 5.66 10.35 -18.06
C GLU A 197 7.05 10.62 -18.65
N ILE A 198 7.06 11.33 -19.78
CA ILE A 198 8.25 11.84 -20.47
C ILE A 198 8.02 13.32 -20.79
N THR A 199 9.04 14.05 -21.24
CA THR A 199 9.01 15.53 -21.39
C THR A 199 7.77 16.08 -22.11
N ASP A 200 7.33 15.44 -23.18
CA ASP A 200 6.26 15.96 -24.06
C ASP A 200 4.92 15.20 -23.93
N GLY A 201 4.81 14.25 -23.00
CA GLY A 201 3.60 13.44 -22.83
C GLY A 201 3.85 12.12 -22.11
N PHE A 202 3.11 11.09 -22.51
CA PHE A 202 3.13 9.80 -21.84
C PHE A 202 3.30 8.66 -22.85
N VAL A 203 4.13 7.68 -22.48
CA VAL A 203 4.04 6.35 -23.07
C VAL A 203 2.95 5.60 -22.32
N VAL A 204 1.86 5.26 -23.01
CA VAL A 204 0.69 4.58 -22.44
C VAL A 204 0.51 3.19 -23.04
N ALA A 205 0.12 2.23 -22.21
CA ALA A 205 -0.25 0.90 -22.64
C ALA A 205 -1.51 0.43 -21.89
N ALA A 206 -2.30 -0.42 -22.54
CA ALA A 206 -3.44 -1.07 -21.90
C ALA A 206 -3.03 -2.41 -21.29
N GLY A 207 -3.44 -2.63 -20.03
CA GLY A 207 -3.27 -3.88 -19.27
C GLY A 207 -4.55 -4.71 -19.16
N SER A 208 -5.68 -4.21 -19.65
CA SER A 208 -6.98 -4.89 -19.68
C SER A 208 -7.80 -4.53 -20.93
N ASP A 209 -8.86 -5.29 -21.20
CA ASP A 209 -9.80 -5.00 -22.29
C ASP A 209 -10.52 -3.65 -22.08
N SER A 210 -10.91 -3.36 -20.83
CA SER A 210 -11.50 -2.07 -20.44
C SER A 210 -10.50 -0.93 -20.69
N GLY A 211 -9.22 -1.14 -20.33
CA GLY A 211 -8.13 -0.23 -20.64
C GLY A 211 -7.98 0.03 -22.13
N MET A 212 -8.06 -1.02 -22.95
CA MET A 212 -7.99 -0.89 -24.41
C MET A 212 -9.18 -0.09 -24.98
N GLN A 213 -10.38 -0.27 -24.43
CA GLN A 213 -11.58 0.48 -24.82
C GLN A 213 -11.43 1.98 -24.55
N ILE A 214 -10.90 2.35 -23.38
CA ILE A 214 -10.61 3.76 -23.05
C ILE A 214 -9.47 4.28 -23.93
N LEU A 215 -8.38 3.52 -24.08
CA LEU A 215 -7.22 3.91 -24.90
C LEU A 215 -7.58 4.20 -26.36
N ASN A 216 -8.58 3.49 -26.92
CA ASN A 216 -9.06 3.71 -28.28
C ASN A 216 -9.88 4.99 -28.47
N GLN A 217 -10.34 5.62 -27.39
CA GLN A 217 -11.05 6.90 -27.42
C GLN A 217 -10.09 8.09 -27.30
N LEU A 218 -8.82 7.86 -26.99
CA LEU A 218 -7.82 8.91 -26.80
C LEU A 218 -7.09 9.25 -28.10
N GLU A 219 -6.78 10.53 -28.27
CA GLU A 219 -5.92 11.05 -29.34
C GLU A 219 -4.46 10.62 -29.11
N THR A 220 -4.15 9.40 -29.57
CA THR A 220 -2.84 8.79 -29.39
C THR A 220 -2.09 8.69 -30.71
N GLN A 221 -0.75 8.69 -30.62
CA GLN A 221 0.15 8.55 -31.76
C GLN A 221 0.93 7.22 -31.66
N PRO A 222 1.40 6.67 -32.78
CA PRO A 222 2.32 5.53 -32.73
C PRO A 222 3.57 5.86 -31.92
N LEU A 223 4.06 4.89 -31.14
CA LEU A 223 5.36 5.04 -30.49
C LEU A 223 6.47 5.09 -31.53
N VAL A 224 7.38 6.02 -31.35
CA VAL A 224 8.66 6.08 -32.05
C VAL A 224 9.78 5.81 -31.05
N GLU A 225 10.94 5.40 -31.56
CA GLU A 225 12.05 4.88 -30.75
C GLU A 225 12.46 5.82 -29.60
N HIS A 226 12.42 7.14 -29.82
CA HIS A 226 12.80 8.12 -28.80
C HIS A 226 11.84 8.13 -27.60
N HIS A 227 10.52 7.91 -27.80
CA HIS A 227 9.55 7.81 -26.71
C HIS A 227 9.87 6.62 -25.81
N SER A 228 10.09 5.44 -26.40
CA SER A 228 10.40 4.21 -25.64
C SER A 228 11.73 4.31 -24.91
N LYS A 229 12.76 4.90 -25.55
CA LYS A 229 14.05 5.17 -24.90
C LYS A 229 13.91 6.12 -23.72
N ALA A 230 13.15 7.21 -23.86
CA ALA A 230 12.92 8.17 -22.79
C ALA A 230 12.16 7.54 -21.61
N ALA A 231 11.09 6.79 -21.88
CA ALA A 231 10.32 6.10 -20.85
C ALA A 231 11.15 5.06 -20.08
N ASN A 232 11.97 4.27 -20.79
CA ASN A 232 12.87 3.31 -20.16
C ASN A 232 13.96 4.00 -19.33
N ALA A 233 14.55 5.09 -19.84
CA ALA A 233 15.53 5.87 -19.08
C ALA A 233 14.93 6.50 -17.82
N ALA A 234 13.70 7.03 -17.90
CA ALA A 234 13.00 7.60 -16.75
C ALA A 234 12.70 6.53 -15.67
N CYS A 235 12.24 5.35 -16.07
CA CYS A 235 12.06 4.23 -15.14
C CYS A 235 13.39 3.77 -14.52
N GLN A 236 14.46 3.70 -15.32
CA GLN A 236 15.79 3.32 -14.84
C GLN A 236 16.32 4.34 -13.83
N ASN A 237 16.11 5.65 -14.06
CA ASN A 237 16.47 6.69 -13.09
C ASN A 237 15.81 6.45 -11.72
N ALA A 238 14.54 6.02 -11.68
CA ALA A 238 13.89 5.66 -10.42
C ALA A 238 14.58 4.46 -9.74
N VAL A 239 15.01 3.46 -10.50
CA VAL A 239 15.76 2.30 -9.97
C VAL A 239 17.10 2.74 -9.38
N ASP A 240 17.84 3.57 -10.12
CA ASP A 240 19.17 4.04 -9.73
C ASP A 240 19.15 4.93 -8.48
N GLN A 241 18.04 5.65 -8.25
CA GLN A 241 17.84 6.46 -7.04
C GLN A 241 17.50 5.61 -5.79
N ILE A 242 17.06 4.37 -5.95
CA ILE A 242 16.75 3.48 -4.82
C ILE A 242 18.06 2.92 -4.24
N THR A 243 18.52 3.56 -3.17
CA THR A 243 19.75 3.18 -2.46
C THR A 243 19.48 2.37 -1.20
N LYS A 244 18.27 2.47 -0.62
CA LYS A 244 17.87 1.71 0.56
C LYS A 244 17.51 0.29 0.17
N SER A 245 17.92 -0.67 1.00
CA SER A 245 17.70 -2.10 0.76
C SER A 245 17.28 -2.83 2.04
N LEU A 246 16.57 -3.94 1.84
CA LEU A 246 16.21 -4.90 2.87
C LEU A 246 16.64 -6.29 2.40
N ASP A 247 17.49 -6.97 3.18
CA ASP A 247 17.81 -8.38 2.91
C ASP A 247 16.64 -9.28 3.34
N THR A 248 15.90 -9.78 2.35
CA THR A 248 14.75 -10.67 2.52
C THR A 248 15.15 -12.15 2.63
N THR A 249 16.44 -12.48 2.51
CA THR A 249 16.93 -13.86 2.59
C THR A 249 16.63 -14.47 3.96
N ASP A 250 15.81 -15.52 3.98
CA ASP A 250 15.39 -16.23 5.21
C ASP A 250 14.77 -15.31 6.29
N ILE A 251 14.23 -14.15 5.88
CA ILE A 251 13.74 -13.11 6.80
C ILE A 251 12.67 -13.62 7.76
N ARG A 252 11.86 -14.59 7.31
CA ARG A 252 10.85 -15.26 8.13
C ARG A 252 11.49 -15.95 9.34
N ASN A 253 12.43 -16.86 9.11
CA ASN A 253 13.05 -17.63 10.20
C ASN A 253 13.97 -16.75 11.05
N LEU A 254 14.64 -15.78 10.43
CA LEU A 254 15.40 -14.77 11.17
C LEU A 254 14.52 -14.08 12.22
N LEU A 255 13.39 -13.50 11.81
CA LEU A 255 12.56 -12.71 12.73
C LEU A 255 11.82 -13.59 13.76
N LEU A 256 11.32 -14.77 13.35
CA LEU A 256 10.63 -15.69 14.27
C LEU A 256 11.61 -16.40 15.23
N GLY A 257 12.88 -16.57 14.85
CA GLY A 257 13.93 -17.09 15.72
C GLY A 257 14.46 -16.05 16.72
N ASN A 258 14.15 -14.77 16.55
CA ASN A 258 14.70 -13.66 17.34
C ASN A 258 13.64 -12.88 18.12
N LEU A 259 12.58 -13.54 18.60
CA LEU A 259 11.48 -12.86 19.31
C LEU A 259 11.90 -12.19 20.63
N GLN A 260 13.02 -12.61 21.23
CA GLN A 260 13.58 -12.08 22.48
C GLN A 260 14.82 -11.20 22.27
N HIS A 261 15.09 -10.77 21.03
CA HIS A 261 16.27 -9.96 20.71
C HIS A 261 16.16 -8.53 21.29
N ASP A 262 17.23 -8.01 21.90
CA ASP A 262 17.26 -6.72 22.60
C ASP A 262 16.89 -5.52 21.71
N GLN A 263 17.09 -5.62 20.40
CA GLN A 263 16.66 -4.60 19.43
C GLN A 263 15.18 -4.21 19.57
N TRP A 264 14.30 -5.13 19.99
CA TRP A 264 12.89 -4.78 20.22
C TRP A 264 12.72 -3.72 21.31
N ASP A 265 13.53 -3.80 22.36
CA ASP A 265 13.55 -2.82 23.44
C ASP A 265 14.25 -1.53 23.02
N GLU A 266 15.31 -1.60 22.20
CA GLU A 266 15.95 -0.41 21.62
C GLU A 266 15.01 0.41 20.72
N VAL A 267 14.15 -0.26 19.94
CA VAL A 267 13.09 0.42 19.19
C VAL A 267 12.05 1.01 20.13
N ALA A 268 11.65 0.26 21.17
CA ALA A 268 10.62 0.71 22.11
C ALA A 268 10.98 1.99 22.86
N LYS A 269 12.28 2.22 23.13
CA LYS A 269 12.77 3.49 23.73
C LYS A 269 12.50 4.72 22.86
N ARG A 270 12.42 4.55 21.54
CA ARG A 270 12.18 5.64 20.57
C ARG A 270 10.72 5.71 20.10
N CYS A 271 10.06 4.57 20.03
CA CYS A 271 8.74 4.45 19.42
C CYS A 271 7.66 5.12 20.29
N LEU A 272 6.88 6.02 19.68
CA LEU A 272 5.79 6.72 20.34
C LEU A 272 4.49 5.90 20.42
N SER A 273 4.45 4.70 19.81
CA SER A 273 3.22 3.90 19.67
C SER A 273 2.06 4.67 19.00
N CYS A 274 2.37 5.69 18.18
CA CYS A 274 1.40 6.64 17.60
C CYS A 274 0.55 6.11 16.44
N THR A 275 0.68 4.83 16.08
CA THR A 275 -0.07 4.16 14.99
C THR A 275 0.20 4.61 13.55
N ASN A 276 0.97 5.68 13.31
CA ASN A 276 1.21 6.20 11.95
C ASN A 276 1.69 5.12 10.98
N CYS A 277 2.63 4.27 11.40
CA CYS A 277 3.18 3.20 10.55
C CYS A 277 2.14 2.18 10.07
N THR A 278 1.02 2.00 10.77
CA THR A 278 -0.11 1.17 10.31
C THR A 278 -1.14 1.97 9.52
N MET A 279 -1.38 3.24 9.90
CA MET A 279 -2.38 4.09 9.23
C MET A 279 -1.96 4.42 7.80
N VAL A 280 -0.72 4.84 7.58
CA VAL A 280 -0.20 5.17 6.23
C VAL A 280 0.13 3.94 5.39
N CYS A 281 0.19 2.75 6.00
CA CYS A 281 0.59 1.55 5.29
C CYS A 281 -0.55 1.04 4.38
N PRO A 282 -0.28 0.83 3.08
CA PRO A 282 -1.32 0.42 2.14
C PRO A 282 -1.75 -1.04 2.33
N THR A 283 -0.94 -1.87 3.00
CA THR A 283 -1.23 -3.30 3.25
C THR A 283 -1.81 -3.58 4.64
N CYS A 284 -1.80 -2.61 5.56
CA CYS A 284 -2.36 -2.81 6.89
C CYS A 284 -3.89 -2.76 6.84
N PHE A 285 -4.55 -3.73 7.47
CA PHE A 285 -6.01 -3.94 7.42
C PHE A 285 -6.66 -4.07 8.81
N CYS A 286 -5.92 -3.75 9.88
CA CYS A 286 -6.45 -3.76 11.25
C CYS A 286 -7.69 -2.85 11.34
N SER A 287 -8.78 -3.40 11.89
CA SER A 287 -10.03 -2.67 12.10
C SER A 287 -10.77 -3.23 13.30
N THR A 288 -11.67 -2.42 13.85
CA THR A 288 -12.59 -2.78 14.91
C THR A 288 -14.02 -2.51 14.46
N VAL A 289 -14.99 -3.11 15.15
CA VAL A 289 -16.42 -2.86 14.90
C VAL A 289 -17.02 -2.31 16.19
N LYS A 290 -17.78 -1.23 16.06
CA LYS A 290 -18.52 -0.61 17.17
C LYS A 290 -19.98 -0.45 16.82
N GLU A 291 -20.83 -0.57 17.82
CA GLU A 291 -22.24 -0.21 17.74
C GLU A 291 -22.43 1.29 18.03
N VAL A 292 -23.06 2.01 17.11
CA VAL A 292 -23.37 3.45 17.20
C VAL A 292 -24.90 3.61 17.25
N PRO A 293 -25.49 3.76 18.44
CA PRO A 293 -26.92 4.02 18.55
C PRO A 293 -27.24 5.46 18.15
N ASP A 294 -28.43 5.65 17.58
CA ASP A 294 -28.99 6.97 17.41
C ASP A 294 -29.52 7.54 18.74
N MET A 295 -29.92 8.82 18.74
CA MET A 295 -30.40 9.48 19.95
C MET A 295 -31.79 8.98 20.40
N SER A 296 -32.58 8.37 19.52
CA SER A 296 -33.88 7.81 19.87
C SER A 296 -33.75 6.44 20.57
N GLY A 297 -32.65 5.72 20.34
CA GLY A 297 -32.45 4.35 20.78
C GLY A 297 -33.30 3.34 19.99
N GLU A 298 -33.86 3.76 18.86
CA GLU A 298 -34.64 2.93 17.93
C GLU A 298 -33.81 2.48 16.73
N HIS A 299 -32.63 3.06 16.52
CA HIS A 299 -31.72 2.71 15.44
C HIS A 299 -30.29 2.52 15.96
N VAL A 300 -29.58 1.53 15.42
CA VAL A 300 -28.16 1.28 15.72
C VAL A 300 -27.42 0.94 14.43
N GLU A 301 -26.32 1.64 14.18
CA GLU A 301 -25.37 1.28 13.13
C GLU A 301 -24.25 0.43 13.71
N ARG A 302 -23.85 -0.63 13.00
CA ARG A 302 -22.58 -1.31 13.25
C ARG A 302 -21.56 -0.74 12.29
N GLU A 303 -20.62 0.02 12.82
CA GLU A 303 -19.57 0.66 12.03
C GLU A 303 -18.26 -0.10 12.18
N ARG A 304 -17.66 -0.48 11.06
CA ARG A 304 -16.25 -0.86 11.00
C ARG A 304 -15.40 0.39 10.91
N GLN A 305 -14.36 0.48 11.74
CA GLN A 305 -13.38 1.56 11.70
C GLN A 305 -11.96 1.01 11.64
N TRP A 306 -11.06 1.69 10.93
CA TRP A 306 -9.63 1.36 10.99
C TRP A 306 -9.14 1.43 12.43
N ASP A 307 -8.31 0.46 12.78
CA ASP A 307 -7.68 0.35 14.08
C ASP A 307 -6.21 -0.02 13.89
N SER A 308 -5.44 -0.10 14.97
CA SER A 308 -4.00 -0.39 14.92
C SER A 308 -3.63 -1.47 15.90
N CYS A 309 -2.75 -2.38 15.48
CA CYS A 309 -2.11 -3.32 16.39
C CYS A 309 -1.22 -2.65 17.46
N PHE A 310 -1.01 -1.33 17.36
CA PHE A 310 -0.36 -0.51 18.39
C PHE A 310 -1.33 0.00 19.47
N ASN A 311 -2.65 -0.04 19.25
CA ASN A 311 -3.65 0.33 20.25
C ASN A 311 -3.78 -0.77 21.31
N ILE A 312 -3.91 -0.37 22.57
CA ILE A 312 -3.93 -1.30 23.70
C ILE A 312 -5.17 -2.21 23.65
N ASP A 313 -6.33 -1.61 23.37
CA ASP A 313 -7.63 -2.28 23.29
C ASP A 313 -7.69 -3.30 22.14
N PHE A 314 -6.93 -3.07 21.07
CA PHE A 314 -6.83 -4.01 19.94
C PHE A 314 -6.25 -5.38 20.33
N SER A 315 -5.49 -5.44 21.43
CA SER A 315 -4.91 -6.69 21.95
C SER A 315 -5.65 -7.25 23.16
N TYR A 316 -6.79 -6.66 23.52
CA TYR A 316 -7.60 -7.14 24.62
C TYR A 316 -8.34 -8.42 24.24
N MET A 317 -8.15 -9.47 25.02
CA MET A 317 -8.87 -10.73 24.90
C MET A 317 -9.50 -11.11 26.24
N ASN A 318 -10.31 -12.18 26.28
CA ASN A 318 -10.87 -12.68 27.53
C ASN A 318 -9.73 -13.11 28.47
N GLY A 319 -9.41 -12.29 29.47
CA GLY A 319 -8.24 -12.45 30.35
C GLY A 319 -7.28 -11.26 30.37
N GLY A 320 -7.47 -10.24 29.53
CA GLY A 320 -6.74 -8.97 29.58
C GLY A 320 -5.96 -8.65 28.30
N VAL A 321 -5.08 -7.65 28.41
CA VAL A 321 -4.23 -7.16 27.32
C VAL A 321 -3.04 -8.10 27.10
N VAL A 322 -2.90 -8.65 25.89
CA VAL A 322 -1.81 -9.59 25.59
C VAL A 322 -0.52 -8.89 25.13
N ARG A 323 -0.60 -7.62 24.70
CA ARG A 323 0.56 -6.83 24.25
C ARG A 323 0.62 -5.47 24.94
N ASN A 324 0.98 -5.49 26.23
CA ASN A 324 0.99 -4.30 27.06
C ASN A 324 2.19 -3.35 26.77
N GLY A 325 3.34 -3.87 26.33
CA GLY A 325 4.54 -3.07 26.07
C GLY A 325 4.70 -2.62 24.61
N ILE A 326 5.34 -1.46 24.39
CA ILE A 326 5.66 -0.95 23.04
C ILE A 326 6.53 -1.94 22.26
N ALA A 327 7.55 -2.53 22.90
CA ALA A 327 8.40 -3.57 22.30
C ALA A 327 7.57 -4.74 21.75
N SER A 328 6.60 -5.22 22.54
CA SER A 328 5.74 -6.34 22.13
C SER A 328 4.82 -6.00 20.94
N ARG A 329 4.33 -4.76 20.86
CA ARG A 329 3.48 -4.29 19.75
C ARG A 329 4.29 -4.03 18.48
N TYR A 330 5.45 -3.39 18.60
CA TYR A 330 6.36 -3.19 17.47
C TYR A 330 6.87 -4.53 16.91
N ARG A 331 7.30 -5.45 17.78
CA ARG A 331 7.68 -6.80 17.40
C ARG A 331 6.56 -7.49 16.64
N GLN A 332 5.33 -7.49 17.16
CA GLN A 332 4.18 -8.06 16.45
C GLN A 332 4.00 -7.43 15.07
N TRP A 333 4.03 -6.10 14.98
CA TRP A 333 3.83 -5.41 13.71
C TRP A 333 4.88 -5.82 12.67
N LEU A 334 6.16 -5.82 13.06
CA LEU A 334 7.24 -6.17 12.15
C LEU A 334 7.24 -7.65 11.77
N THR A 335 7.06 -8.55 12.74
CA THR A 335 7.04 -10.00 12.49
C THR A 335 5.80 -10.42 11.72
N HIS A 336 4.64 -9.81 11.96
CA HIS A 336 3.46 -10.06 11.13
C HIS A 336 3.76 -9.65 9.70
N LYS A 337 4.21 -8.40 9.51
CA LYS A 337 4.46 -7.80 8.20
C LYS A 337 5.51 -8.54 7.36
N LEU A 338 6.63 -8.95 7.96
CA LEU A 338 7.79 -9.47 7.22
C LEU A 338 7.99 -10.99 7.38
N ALA A 339 7.35 -11.63 8.36
CA ALA A 339 7.53 -13.05 8.61
C ALA A 339 6.22 -13.83 8.49
N SER A 340 5.30 -13.71 9.45
CA SER A 340 4.12 -14.60 9.50
C SER A 340 3.11 -14.34 8.39
N TRP A 341 3.20 -13.22 7.66
CA TRP A 341 2.49 -13.02 6.40
C TRP A 341 2.80 -14.12 5.36
N HIS A 342 4.05 -14.62 5.33
CA HIS A 342 4.41 -15.73 4.45
C HIS A 342 3.66 -17.02 4.82
N ASP A 343 3.40 -17.25 6.10
CA ASP A 343 2.62 -18.40 6.57
C ASP A 343 1.14 -18.30 6.22
N GLN A 344 0.60 -17.08 6.24
CA GLN A 344 -0.81 -16.81 6.03
C GLN A 344 -1.19 -16.71 4.54
N PHE A 345 -0.33 -16.09 3.74
CA PHE A 345 -0.66 -15.67 2.37
C PHE A 345 0.43 -16.00 1.34
N GLY A 346 1.51 -16.68 1.74
CA GLY A 346 2.60 -17.06 0.82
C GLY A 346 3.50 -15.90 0.38
N GLN A 347 3.26 -14.67 0.86
CA GLN A 347 3.99 -13.46 0.47
C GLN A 347 4.27 -12.53 1.65
N SER A 348 5.09 -11.50 1.44
CA SER A 348 5.35 -10.47 2.46
C SER A 348 4.20 -9.46 2.53
N GLY A 349 3.87 -8.99 3.73
CA GLY A 349 2.95 -7.86 3.94
C GLY A 349 3.61 -6.49 3.75
N CYS A 350 4.82 -6.42 3.18
CA CYS A 350 5.54 -5.19 2.87
C CYS A 350 5.78 -5.04 1.36
N VAL A 351 5.55 -3.85 0.84
CA VAL A 351 5.72 -3.50 -0.58
C VAL A 351 6.86 -2.51 -0.82
N GLY A 352 7.66 -2.19 0.20
CA GLY A 352 8.83 -1.32 0.08
C GLY A 352 8.56 0.14 -0.27
N CYS A 353 7.33 0.63 -0.04
CA CYS A 353 6.93 2.00 -0.38
C CYS A 353 7.51 3.11 0.52
N GLY A 354 8.18 2.76 1.62
CA GLY A 354 8.82 3.74 2.51
C GLY A 354 7.89 4.58 3.41
N ARG A 355 6.56 4.60 3.18
CA ARG A 355 5.61 5.44 3.95
C ARG A 355 5.75 5.36 5.47
N CYS A 356 5.90 4.14 6.00
CA CYS A 356 6.04 3.94 7.44
C CYS A 356 7.36 4.45 8.03
N ILE A 357 8.37 4.73 7.19
CA ILE A 357 9.63 5.39 7.57
C ILE A 357 9.45 6.90 7.47
N THR A 358 8.91 7.39 6.34
CA THR A 358 8.63 8.81 6.09
C THR A 358 7.75 9.43 7.18
N TRP A 359 6.68 8.73 7.57
CA TRP A 359 5.65 9.25 8.49
C TRP A 359 5.82 8.76 9.93
N CYS A 360 6.98 8.20 10.27
CA CYS A 360 7.33 7.88 11.65
C CYS A 360 7.93 9.13 12.32
N PRO A 361 7.26 9.77 13.31
CA PRO A 361 7.80 10.99 13.93
C PRO A 361 9.23 10.85 14.49
N PRO A 362 9.62 9.74 15.15
CA PRO A 362 11.01 9.53 15.58
C PRO A 362 11.93 8.98 14.48
N GLY A 363 11.47 8.83 13.24
CA GLY A 363 12.28 8.36 12.11
C GLY A 363 12.72 6.90 12.20
N ILE A 364 11.92 6.02 12.82
CA ILE A 364 12.25 4.59 12.89
C ILE A 364 12.21 3.98 11.48
N ASP A 365 13.33 3.38 11.10
CA ASP A 365 13.49 2.71 9.81
C ASP A 365 13.51 1.19 9.98
N LEU A 366 12.44 0.53 9.53
CA LEU A 366 12.30 -0.92 9.67
C LEU A 366 13.43 -1.71 8.97
N THR A 367 14.06 -1.16 7.92
CA THR A 367 15.17 -1.82 7.23
C THR A 367 16.42 -1.86 8.11
N GLU A 368 16.66 -0.78 8.86
CA GLU A 368 17.75 -0.70 9.84
C GLU A 368 17.46 -1.61 11.03
N GLU A 369 16.21 -1.66 11.51
CA GLU A 369 15.85 -2.53 12.64
C GLU A 369 16.00 -4.02 12.29
N VAL A 370 15.65 -4.43 11.05
CA VAL A 370 15.88 -5.81 10.59
C VAL A 370 17.38 -6.08 10.41
N ALA A 371 18.13 -5.14 9.85
CA ALA A 371 19.58 -5.28 9.68
C ALA A 371 20.30 -5.45 11.03
N ALA A 372 19.87 -4.71 12.06
CA ALA A 372 20.40 -4.84 13.41
C ALA A 372 20.20 -6.27 13.97
N ILE A 373 18.96 -6.80 13.90
CA ILE A 373 18.65 -8.18 14.32
C ILE A 373 19.48 -9.20 13.53
N ARG A 374 19.63 -8.99 12.21
CA ARG A 374 20.44 -9.88 11.35
C ARG A 374 21.91 -9.88 11.71
N SER A 375 22.46 -8.74 12.16
CA SER A 375 23.88 -8.59 12.49
C SER A 375 24.28 -9.25 13.81
N SER A 376 23.32 -9.45 14.71
CA SER A 376 23.54 -10.02 16.04
C SER A 376 22.44 -11.02 16.43
N PRO A 377 22.20 -12.10 15.66
CA PRO A 377 21.14 -13.04 15.97
C PRO A 377 21.32 -13.64 17.37
N SER A 378 20.22 -13.84 18.07
CA SER A 378 20.20 -14.43 19.41
C SER A 378 20.77 -15.85 19.35
N ASP A 379 21.80 -16.14 20.14
CA ASP A 379 22.39 -17.47 20.30
C ASP A 379 21.44 -18.39 21.09
N ILE A 380 20.34 -18.83 20.47
CA ILE A 380 19.43 -19.80 21.12
C ILE A 380 20.04 -21.21 21.16
N THR A 381 21.16 -21.46 20.48
CA THR A 381 21.89 -22.74 20.52
C THR A 381 22.61 -23.01 21.86
N ALA A 382 22.78 -22.03 22.75
CA ALA A 382 23.48 -22.23 24.03
C ALA A 382 22.58 -22.57 25.24
N ALA A 383 21.26 -22.34 25.17
CA ALA A 383 20.36 -22.48 26.31
C ALA A 383 19.57 -23.81 26.37
N GLY A 384 19.74 -24.70 25.37
CA GLY A 384 19.02 -25.98 25.26
C GLY A 384 19.69 -27.21 25.87
N GLN A 385 20.94 -27.12 26.34
CA GLN A 385 21.63 -28.24 27.00
C GLN A 385 21.54 -28.11 28.53
N THR A 386 20.33 -28.23 29.07
CA THR A 386 20.21 -28.63 30.48
C THR A 386 20.27 -30.15 30.50
N THR A 387 21.42 -30.66 30.94
CA THR A 387 21.68 -32.08 31.21
C THR A 387 20.52 -32.70 31.99
N VAL A 388 19.84 -33.67 31.38
CA VAL A 388 19.05 -34.66 32.11
C VAL A 388 20.07 -35.52 32.86
N ALA A 389 20.27 -35.22 34.14
CA ALA A 389 20.97 -36.13 35.03
C ALA A 389 20.07 -37.35 35.24
N GLU A 390 20.48 -38.48 34.66
CA GLU A 390 19.98 -39.80 35.02
C GLU A 390 20.25 -40.04 36.51
N ASN A 391 19.20 -40.00 37.33
CA ASN A 391 19.24 -40.62 38.66
C ASN A 391 18.68 -42.03 38.54
N THR A 392 19.59 -42.99 38.34
CA THR A 392 19.43 -44.36 38.83
C THR A 392 19.65 -44.38 40.34
N GLU A 393 18.59 -44.72 41.09
CA GLU A 393 18.63 -45.66 42.22
C GLU A 393 17.21 -46.20 42.49
#